data_AF-A0A9D4BJ70-F1
#
_entry.id   AF-A0A9D4BJ70-F1
#
_cell.length_a   1.000
_cell.length_b   1.000
_cell.length_c   1.000
_cell.angle_alpha   90.00
_cell.angle_beta   90.00
_cell.angle_gamma   90.00
#
_symmetry.space_group_name_H-M   'P 1'
#
loop_
_entity.id
_entity.type
_entity.pdbx_description
1 polymer ?
#
loop_
_entity_poly.entity_id
_entity_poly.type
_entity_poly.pdbx_seq_one_letter_code
_entity_poly.pdbx_strand_id
1 'polypeptide(L)'
;MIEEVTDPMSALMAATHFSEAVEIEMRKCDFNKSADLCRDIRLWWEAEDSSGQTAAKRFFNRDLMRSLLLSHVNFGKFPSPTMHVAGWPWQLWEALISHIDAKTQLYFLCHGGSYNVRAFSSLIGETYFSELSLHDKTGCGTVSAEEFGRFIRTATEQLQVRLDPNR
;
A
#
# COMPACT_ATOMS: atom_id res chain seq x y z
N MET A 1 -16.91 21.55 19.51
CA MET A 1 -16.55 20.44 18.61
C MET A 1 -15.25 20.83 17.96
N ILE A 2 -14.17 20.11 18.26
CA ILE A 2 -12.98 20.15 17.42
C ILE A 2 -13.37 19.28 16.23
N GLU A 3 -13.51 19.86 15.04
CA GLU A 3 -13.60 19.05 13.83
C GLU A 3 -12.28 18.30 13.73
N GLU A 4 -12.30 17.01 14.02
CA GLU A 4 -11.21 16.13 13.71
C GLU A 4 -11.09 16.13 12.18
N VAL A 5 -10.12 16.89 11.66
CA VAL A 5 -9.73 16.83 10.26
C VAL A 5 -8.98 15.51 10.07
N THR A 6 -9.71 14.40 10.13
CA THR A 6 -9.22 13.10 9.73
C THR A 6 -9.37 13.03 8.22
N ASP A 7 -8.25 13.12 7.50
CA ASP A 7 -8.23 12.77 6.09
C ASP A 7 -8.28 11.24 5.97
N PRO A 8 -9.41 10.66 5.53
CA PRO A 8 -9.58 9.21 5.45
C PRO A 8 -8.66 8.57 4.40
N MET A 9 -8.06 9.38 3.52
CA MET A 9 -7.13 8.93 2.48
C MET A 9 -5.67 9.05 2.91
N SER A 10 -5.39 9.59 4.10
CA SER A 10 -4.02 9.85 4.55
C SER A 10 -3.33 8.57 5.04
N ALA A 11 -2.45 8.02 4.20
CA ALA A 11 -1.55 6.93 4.58
C ALA A 11 -0.63 7.30 5.75
N LEU A 12 -0.27 8.58 5.90
CA LEU A 12 0.55 9.06 7.01
C LEU A 12 -0.20 8.95 8.35
N MET A 13 -1.48 9.33 8.37
CA MET A 13 -2.32 9.17 9.57
C MET A 13 -2.53 7.70 9.92
N ALA A 14 -2.71 6.84 8.91
CA ALA A 14 -2.77 5.41 9.13
C ALA A 14 -1.46 4.86 9.73
N ALA A 15 -0.30 5.32 9.23
CA ALA A 15 1.00 4.90 9.73
C ALA A 15 1.28 5.38 11.17
N THR A 16 0.80 6.56 11.57
CA THR A 16 0.90 7.01 12.97
C THR A 16 -0.03 6.22 13.89
N HIS A 17 -1.23 5.86 13.41
CA HIS A 17 -2.16 5.02 14.17
C HIS A 17 -1.63 3.61 14.39
N PHE A 18 -1.10 2.97 13.33
CA PHE A 18 -0.48 1.65 13.40
C PHE A 18 1.03 1.75 13.67
N SER A 19 1.41 2.49 14.71
CA SER A 19 2.81 2.70 15.08
C SER A 19 3.24 1.81 16.25
N GLU A 20 4.56 1.59 16.38
CA GLU A 20 5.15 0.88 17.51
C GLU A 20 4.82 1.57 18.86
N ALA A 21 4.75 2.90 18.89
CA ALA A 21 4.36 3.64 20.08
C ALA A 21 2.93 3.29 20.52
N VAL A 22 1.99 3.22 19.58
CA VAL A 22 0.60 2.81 19.85
C VAL A 22 0.53 1.35 20.29
N GLU A 23 1.29 0.46 19.65
CA GLU A 23 1.41 -0.94 20.08
C GLU A 23 1.85 -1.05 21.55
N ILE A 24 2.91 -0.31 21.93
CA ILE A 24 3.44 -0.33 23.30
C ILE A 24 2.40 0.17 24.31
N GLU A 25 1.72 1.27 24.02
CA GLU A 25 0.67 1.79 24.90
C GLU A 25 -0.53 0.82 25.00
N MET A 26 -0.94 0.19 23.90
CA MET A 26 -1.98 -0.85 23.92
C MET A 26 -1.59 -2.02 24.82
N ARG A 27 -0.32 -2.46 24.78
CA ARG A 27 0.19 -3.51 25.67
C ARG A 27 0.17 -3.08 27.14
N LYS A 28 0.54 -1.83 27.44
CA LYS A 28 0.48 -1.28 28.82
C LYS A 28 -0.94 -1.23 29.38
N CYS A 29 -1.94 -1.07 28.52
CA CYS A 29 -3.36 -1.08 28.87
C CYS A 29 -4.02 -2.47 28.77
N ASP A 30 -3.23 -3.56 28.68
CA ASP A 30 -3.69 -4.95 28.55
C ASP A 30 -4.52 -5.28 27.28
N PHE A 31 -4.49 -4.41 26.27
CA PHE A 31 -5.13 -4.64 24.97
C PHE A 31 -4.26 -5.47 24.02
N ASN A 32 -3.82 -6.64 24.49
CA ASN A 32 -2.83 -7.48 23.80
C ASN A 32 -3.22 -7.87 22.37
N LYS A 33 -4.48 -8.26 22.14
CA LYS A 33 -4.95 -8.63 20.79
C LYS A 33 -4.94 -7.46 19.80
N SER A 34 -5.29 -6.27 20.27
CA SER A 34 -5.25 -5.05 19.45
C SER A 34 -3.81 -4.63 19.17
N ALA A 35 -2.92 -4.78 20.15
CA ALA A 35 -1.49 -4.53 19.97
C ALA A 35 -0.88 -5.48 18.92
N ASP A 36 -1.22 -6.76 18.95
CA ASP A 36 -0.75 -7.73 17.96
C ASP A 36 -1.28 -7.40 16.56
N LEU A 37 -2.55 -7.03 16.42
CA LEU A 37 -3.10 -6.57 15.14
C LEU A 37 -2.39 -5.31 14.64
N CYS A 38 -2.12 -4.35 15.53
CA CYS A 38 -1.40 -3.11 15.20
C CYS A 38 0.01 -3.43 14.65
N ARG A 39 0.73 -4.32 15.34
CA ARG A 39 2.04 -4.82 14.90
C ARG A 39 1.96 -5.48 13.53
N ASP A 40 1.02 -6.37 13.32
CA ASP A 40 0.94 -7.17 12.10
C ASP A 40 0.61 -6.27 10.89
N ILE A 41 -0.30 -5.29 11.05
CA ILE A 41 -0.59 -4.27 10.02
C ILE A 41 0.66 -3.44 9.72
N ARG A 42 1.37 -2.97 10.74
CA ARG A 42 2.60 -2.19 10.59
C ARG A 42 3.67 -2.96 9.82
N LEU A 43 3.95 -4.20 10.23
CA LEU A 43 4.97 -5.04 9.59
C LEU A 43 4.63 -5.36 8.13
N TRP A 44 3.35 -5.57 7.82
CA TRP A 44 2.87 -5.73 6.45
C TRP A 44 3.09 -4.44 5.64
N TRP A 45 2.69 -3.29 6.15
CA TRP A 45 2.86 -1.99 5.48
C TRP A 45 4.34 -1.69 5.19
N GLU A 46 5.21 -1.90 6.18
CA GLU A 46 6.66 -1.76 6.04
C GLU A 46 7.22 -2.69 4.94
N ALA A 47 6.67 -3.90 4.80
CA ALA A 47 7.11 -4.85 3.77
C ALA A 47 6.77 -4.37 2.35
N GLU A 48 5.72 -3.57 2.20
CA GLU A 48 5.31 -3.01 0.92
C GLU A 48 6.18 -1.86 0.48
N ASP A 49 6.36 -0.86 1.35
CA ASP A 49 6.95 0.40 0.90
C ASP A 49 8.24 0.81 1.60
N SER A 50 8.66 0.24 2.75
CA SER A 50 9.92 0.70 3.38
C SER A 50 11.16 0.39 2.52
N SER A 51 12.13 1.30 2.42
CA SER A 51 13.39 1.06 1.70
C SER A 51 14.36 0.19 2.52
N GLY A 52 15.40 -0.36 1.88
CA GLY A 52 16.50 -1.06 2.58
C GLY A 52 16.17 -2.45 3.16
N GLN A 53 14.92 -2.92 3.05
CA GLN A 53 14.56 -4.27 3.49
C GLN A 53 14.87 -5.33 2.43
N THR A 54 15.43 -6.46 2.89
CA THR A 54 15.70 -7.63 2.04
C THR A 54 14.40 -8.25 1.53
N ALA A 55 14.45 -8.88 0.35
CA ALA A 55 13.28 -9.55 -0.24
C ALA A 55 12.73 -10.65 0.69
N ALA A 56 13.62 -11.41 1.36
CA ALA A 56 13.24 -12.43 2.33
C ALA A 56 12.48 -11.88 3.54
N LYS A 57 12.94 -10.75 4.12
CA LYS A 57 12.24 -10.10 5.24
C LYS A 57 10.83 -9.64 4.84
N ARG A 58 10.70 -9.03 3.66
CA ARG A 58 9.40 -8.60 3.14
C ARG A 58 8.47 -9.79 2.90
N PHE A 59 8.98 -10.87 2.33
CA PHE A 59 8.24 -12.11 2.14
C PHE A 59 7.71 -12.63 3.48
N PHE A 60 8.57 -12.73 4.49
CA PHE A 60 8.18 -13.19 5.81
C PHE A 60 7.08 -12.32 6.45
N ASN A 61 7.23 -11.00 6.41
CA ASN A 61 6.21 -10.08 6.95
C ASN A 61 4.86 -10.20 6.22
N ARG A 62 4.86 -10.42 4.90
CA ARG A 62 3.63 -10.67 4.15
C ARG A 62 2.98 -12.00 4.53
N ASP A 63 3.78 -13.04 4.71
CA ASP A 63 3.28 -14.36 5.08
C ASP A 63 2.65 -14.39 6.49
N LEU A 64 3.16 -13.58 7.42
CA LEU A 64 2.52 -13.36 8.72
C LEU A 64 1.10 -12.78 8.57
N MET A 65 0.96 -11.72 7.78
CA MET A 65 -0.35 -11.11 7.50
C MET A 65 -1.29 -12.08 6.79
N ARG A 66 -0.77 -12.84 5.81
CA ARG A 66 -1.52 -13.89 5.12
C ARG A 66 -2.05 -14.93 6.10
N SER A 67 -1.20 -15.41 7.00
CA SER A 67 -1.56 -16.39 8.02
C SER A 67 -2.66 -15.87 8.96
N LEU A 68 -2.56 -14.59 9.37
CA LEU A 68 -3.61 -13.92 10.15
C LEU A 68 -4.94 -13.91 9.38
N LEU A 69 -4.95 -13.44 8.13
CA LEU A 69 -6.17 -13.32 7.31
C LEU A 69 -6.84 -14.68 7.05
N LEU A 70 -6.05 -15.73 6.87
CA LEU A 70 -6.54 -17.09 6.63
C LEU A 70 -7.01 -17.78 7.92
N SER A 71 -6.47 -17.41 9.09
CA SER A 71 -6.90 -17.97 10.39
C SER A 71 -8.39 -17.72 10.68
N HIS A 72 -8.96 -16.69 10.04
CA HIS A 72 -10.34 -16.29 10.18
C HIS A 72 -11.30 -16.96 9.20
N VAL A 73 -10.80 -17.78 8.26
CA VAL A 73 -11.60 -18.42 7.22
C VAL A 73 -11.54 -19.93 7.33
N ASN A 74 -12.74 -20.53 7.39
CA ASN A 74 -12.89 -21.97 7.26
C ASN A 74 -13.39 -22.31 5.86
N PHE A 75 -12.47 -22.68 4.96
CA PHE A 75 -12.78 -23.04 3.57
C PHE A 75 -13.63 -24.32 3.43
N GLY A 76 -13.70 -25.15 4.48
CA GLY A 76 -14.52 -26.37 4.49
C GLY A 76 -15.96 -26.15 4.98
N LYS A 77 -16.32 -24.92 5.38
CA LYS A 77 -17.65 -24.61 5.92
C LYS A 77 -18.53 -23.96 4.86
N PHE A 78 -19.74 -24.50 4.68
CA PHE A 78 -20.80 -23.90 3.88
C PHE A 78 -21.90 -23.35 4.80
N PRO A 79 -22.52 -22.18 4.51
CA PRO A 79 -22.20 -21.27 3.40
C PRO A 79 -20.83 -20.59 3.59
N SER A 80 -20.26 -20.14 2.49
CA SER A 80 -19.01 -19.35 2.48
C SER A 80 -19.16 -18.10 3.35
N PRO A 81 -18.04 -17.46 3.77
CA PRO A 81 -18.09 -16.18 4.46
C PRO A 81 -19.01 -15.20 3.74
N THR A 82 -19.78 -14.44 4.51
CA THR A 82 -20.74 -13.44 4.01
C THR A 82 -19.98 -12.17 3.56
N MET A 83 -20.67 -11.03 3.45
CA MET A 83 -20.09 -9.73 3.04
C MET A 83 -18.91 -9.25 3.92
N HIS A 84 -18.67 -9.89 5.06
CA HIS A 84 -17.54 -9.58 5.93
C HIS A 84 -16.82 -10.85 6.38
N VAL A 85 -15.50 -10.79 6.40
CA VAL A 85 -14.62 -11.84 6.93
C VAL A 85 -13.95 -11.29 8.19
N ALA A 86 -14.35 -11.81 9.36
CA ALA A 86 -13.87 -11.32 10.66
C ALA A 86 -13.91 -9.79 10.85
N GLY A 87 -14.98 -9.15 10.35
CA GLY A 87 -15.18 -7.70 10.43
C GLY A 87 -14.56 -6.91 9.27
N TRP A 88 -13.74 -7.53 8.43
CA TRP A 88 -13.20 -6.92 7.22
C TRP A 88 -14.22 -7.02 6.08
N PRO A 89 -14.46 -5.96 5.29
CA PRO A 89 -15.20 -6.09 4.04
C PRO A 89 -14.58 -7.16 3.16
N TRP A 90 -15.41 -8.03 2.57
CA TRP A 90 -14.90 -9.17 1.80
C TRP A 90 -13.99 -8.74 0.64
N GLN A 91 -14.29 -7.62 -0.03
CA GLN A 91 -13.45 -7.09 -1.11
C GLN A 91 -12.07 -6.68 -0.62
N LEU A 92 -11.99 -6.08 0.58
CA LEU A 92 -10.71 -5.67 1.17
C LEU A 92 -9.88 -6.92 1.55
N TRP A 93 -10.53 -7.91 2.16
CA TRP A 93 -9.88 -9.17 2.50
C TRP A 93 -9.34 -9.89 1.25
N GLU A 94 -10.15 -10.01 0.20
CA GLU A 94 -9.77 -10.67 -1.05
C GLU A 94 -8.64 -9.92 -1.77
N ALA A 95 -8.74 -8.59 -1.85
CA ALA A 95 -7.71 -7.76 -2.46
C ALA A 95 -6.37 -7.91 -1.71
N LEU A 96 -6.41 -7.92 -0.38
CA LEU A 96 -5.22 -8.03 0.46
C LEU A 96 -4.53 -9.40 0.30
N ILE A 97 -5.30 -10.49 0.34
CA ILE A 97 -4.76 -11.85 0.12
C ILE A 97 -4.21 -11.99 -1.30
N SER A 98 -4.97 -11.58 -2.32
CA SER A 98 -4.55 -11.69 -3.72
C SER A 98 -3.25 -10.91 -3.98
N HIS A 99 -3.13 -9.73 -3.37
CA HIS A 99 -1.93 -8.90 -3.44
C HIS A 99 -0.72 -9.57 -2.77
N ILE A 100 -0.90 -10.15 -1.58
CA ILE A 100 0.15 -10.89 -0.89
C ILE A 100 0.58 -12.12 -1.71
N ASP A 101 -0.38 -12.90 -2.22
CA ASP A 101 -0.10 -14.13 -2.98
C ASP A 101 0.63 -13.82 -4.29
N ALA A 102 0.25 -12.76 -5.01
CA ALA A 102 0.95 -12.31 -6.21
C ALA A 102 2.43 -11.97 -5.92
N LYS A 103 2.70 -11.20 -4.85
CA LYS A 103 4.07 -10.83 -4.46
C LYS A 103 4.89 -12.01 -3.93
N THR A 104 4.23 -12.96 -3.28
CA THR A 104 4.82 -14.24 -2.86
C THR A 104 5.25 -15.07 -4.07
N GLN A 105 4.37 -15.23 -5.07
CA GLN A 105 4.72 -15.95 -6.30
C GLN A 105 5.88 -15.28 -7.04
N LEU A 106 5.87 -13.95 -7.15
CA LEU A 106 6.97 -13.19 -7.76
C LEU A 106 8.30 -13.40 -7.02
N TYR A 107 8.29 -13.45 -5.69
CA TYR A 107 9.50 -13.73 -4.92
C TYR A 107 10.13 -15.08 -5.29
N PHE A 108 9.31 -16.11 -5.50
CA PHE A 108 9.80 -17.43 -5.92
C PHE A 108 10.21 -17.50 -7.39
N LEU A 109 9.52 -16.76 -8.28
CA LEU A 109 9.83 -16.74 -9.71
C LEU A 109 11.08 -15.91 -10.03
N CYS A 110 11.32 -14.83 -9.29
CA CYS A 110 12.49 -13.99 -9.44
C CYS A 110 13.65 -14.51 -8.58
N HIS A 111 14.38 -15.50 -9.12
CA HIS A 111 15.62 -16.10 -8.59
C HIS A 111 16.42 -15.20 -7.62
N GLY A 112 16.12 -15.26 -6.32
CA GLY A 112 16.91 -14.60 -5.28
C GLY A 112 16.69 -13.10 -5.07
N GLY A 113 15.54 -12.53 -5.49
CA GLY A 113 15.19 -11.15 -5.10
C GLY A 113 15.79 -10.05 -5.97
N SER A 114 16.06 -10.34 -7.24
CA SER A 114 16.35 -9.33 -8.27
C SER A 114 15.17 -8.39 -8.58
N TYR A 115 13.99 -8.70 -8.03
CA TYR A 115 12.76 -7.95 -8.24
C TYR A 115 12.62 -6.80 -7.25
N ASN A 116 12.37 -5.60 -7.79
CA ASN A 116 12.04 -4.42 -7.00
C ASN A 116 10.54 -4.39 -6.70
N VAL A 117 10.17 -4.74 -5.47
CA VAL A 117 8.77 -4.82 -5.04
C VAL A 117 8.02 -3.49 -5.12
N ARG A 118 8.72 -2.35 -5.05
CA ARG A 118 8.12 -1.02 -5.21
C ARG A 118 7.63 -0.75 -6.64
N ALA A 119 8.05 -1.54 -7.63
CA ALA A 119 7.58 -1.39 -9.01
C ALA A 119 6.09 -1.75 -9.20
N PHE A 120 5.49 -2.50 -8.24
CA PHE A 120 4.07 -2.84 -8.24
C PHE A 120 3.20 -1.91 -7.38
N SER A 121 3.77 -0.83 -6.85
CA SER A 121 3.02 0.16 -6.07
C SER A 121 2.37 1.21 -6.98
N SER A 122 1.18 1.69 -6.61
CA SER A 122 0.54 2.87 -7.23
C SER A 122 1.26 4.18 -6.87
N LEU A 123 2.16 4.17 -5.89
CA LEU A 123 2.83 5.36 -5.36
C LEU A 123 3.53 6.20 -6.45
N ILE A 124 4.12 5.55 -7.46
CA ILE A 124 4.75 6.25 -8.58
C ILE A 124 3.69 7.00 -9.40
N GLY A 125 2.54 6.37 -9.64
CA GLY A 125 1.40 7.00 -10.30
C GLY A 125 0.81 8.14 -9.47
N GLU A 126 0.63 7.94 -8.16
CA GLU A 126 0.15 8.97 -7.24
C GLU A 126 1.08 10.18 -7.17
N THR A 127 2.39 9.94 -7.16
CA THR A 127 3.41 11.00 -7.21
C THR A 127 3.30 11.76 -8.52
N TYR A 128 3.18 11.06 -9.65
CA TYR A 128 3.01 11.67 -10.96
C TYR A 128 1.75 12.55 -11.05
N PHE A 129 0.61 12.08 -10.53
CA PHE A 129 -0.62 12.88 -10.48
C PHE A 129 -0.53 14.05 -9.49
N SER A 130 0.21 13.89 -8.39
CA SER A 130 0.47 14.98 -7.45
C SER A 130 1.33 16.07 -8.09
N GLU A 131 2.38 15.73 -8.82
CA GLU A 131 3.20 16.69 -9.58
C GLU A 131 2.38 17.42 -10.64
N LEU A 132 1.48 16.71 -11.34
CA LEU A 132 0.52 17.31 -12.26
C LEU A 132 -0.34 18.38 -11.61
N SER A 133 -0.82 18.15 -10.38
CA SER A 133 -1.62 19.13 -9.64
C SER A 133 -0.85 20.41 -9.28
N LEU A 134 0.49 20.34 -9.13
CA LEU A 134 1.34 21.52 -8.92
C LEU A 134 1.42 22.42 -10.16
N HIS A 135 1.13 21.87 -11.34
CA HIS A 135 1.09 22.60 -12.61
C HIS A 135 -0.30 23.12 -12.96
N ASP A 136 -1.29 22.93 -12.08
CA ASP A 136 -2.62 23.51 -12.23
C ASP A 136 -2.56 25.04 -12.11
N LYS A 137 -2.79 25.72 -13.23
CA LYS A 137 -2.83 27.19 -13.30
C LYS A 137 -4.09 27.78 -12.68
N THR A 138 -5.13 26.97 -12.49
CA THR A 138 -6.42 27.40 -11.96
C THR A 138 -6.46 27.38 -10.43
N GLY A 139 -5.54 26.65 -9.79
CA GLY A 139 -5.48 26.49 -8.34
C GLY A 139 -6.64 25.68 -7.75
N CYS A 140 -7.39 24.99 -8.60
CA CYS A 140 -8.51 24.14 -8.19
C CYS A 140 -8.08 22.71 -7.84
N GLY A 141 -6.80 22.37 -8.03
CA GLY A 141 -6.24 21.04 -7.78
C GLY A 141 -6.63 20.03 -8.86
N THR A 142 -7.16 20.48 -9.99
CA THR A 142 -7.67 19.61 -11.06
C THR A 142 -7.27 20.14 -12.43
N VAL A 143 -6.56 19.31 -13.19
CA VAL A 143 -6.12 19.61 -14.56
C VAL A 143 -7.17 19.09 -15.55
N SER A 144 -7.51 19.87 -16.58
CA SER A 144 -8.44 19.40 -17.62
C SER A 144 -7.81 18.28 -18.47
N ALA A 145 -8.63 17.47 -19.13
CA ALA A 145 -8.15 16.38 -19.99
C ALA A 145 -7.23 16.89 -21.12
N GLU A 146 -7.48 18.09 -21.65
CA GLU A 146 -6.65 18.71 -22.69
C GLU A 146 -5.27 19.11 -22.13
N GLU A 147 -5.25 19.74 -20.96
CA GLU A 147 -4.01 20.14 -20.30
C GLU A 147 -3.17 18.93 -19.86
N PHE A 148 -3.83 17.88 -19.37
CA PHE A 148 -3.19 16.61 -19.06
C PHE A 148 -2.52 16.00 -20.30
N GLY A 149 -3.20 16.01 -21.46
CA GLY A 149 -2.63 15.55 -22.72
C GLY A 149 -1.39 16.35 -23.14
N ARG A 150 -1.40 17.68 -22.97
CA ARG A 150 -0.24 18.55 -23.24
C ARG A 150 0.91 18.29 -22.27
N PHE A 151 0.62 17.99 -21.00
CA PHE A 151 1.62 17.65 -20.00
C PHE A 151 2.32 16.34 -20.34
N ILE A 152 1.56 15.28 -20.64
CA ILE A 152 2.13 13.99 -21.07
C ILE A 152 3.05 14.15 -22.28
N ARG A 153 2.62 14.95 -23.27
CA ARG A 153 3.44 15.23 -24.45
C ARG A 153 4.79 15.86 -24.06
N THR A 154 4.75 16.90 -23.24
CA THR A 154 5.97 17.58 -22.76
C THR A 154 6.88 16.64 -21.97
N ALA A 155 6.31 15.83 -21.06
CA ALA A 155 7.08 14.85 -20.29
C ALA A 155 7.74 13.79 -21.19
N THR A 156 7.03 13.34 -22.23
CA THR A 156 7.54 12.39 -23.22
C THR A 156 8.68 13.00 -24.05
N GLU A 157 8.53 14.25 -24.48
CA GLU A 157 9.57 14.99 -25.21
C GLU A 157 10.84 15.17 -24.35
N GLN A 158 10.69 15.54 -23.07
CA GLN A 158 11.81 15.64 -22.12
C GLN A 158 12.52 14.31 -21.88
N LEU A 159 11.76 13.22 -21.75
CA LEU A 159 12.32 11.87 -21.63
C LEU A 159 13.08 11.47 -22.90
N GLN A 160 12.55 11.77 -24.08
CA GLN A 160 13.23 11.49 -25.35
C GLN A 160 14.56 12.26 -25.46
N VAL A 161 14.59 13.54 -25.10
CA VAL A 161 15.82 14.35 -25.09
C VAL A 161 16.84 13.82 -24.05
N ARG A 162 16.38 13.33 -22.90
CA ARG A 162 17.28 12.73 -21.90
C ARG A 162 17.87 11.39 -22.34
N LEU A 163 17.09 10.58 -23.05
CA LEU A 163 17.51 9.26 -23.51
C LEU A 163 18.37 9.33 -24.79
N ASP A 164 18.23 10.39 -25.57
CA ASP A 164 19.06 10.68 -26.73
C ASP A 164 19.43 12.18 -26.77
N PRO A 165 20.46 12.60 -25.99
CA PRO A 165 20.85 14.01 -25.87
C PRO A 165 21.51 14.59 -27.13
N ASN A 166 21.76 13.78 -28.16
CA ASN A 166 22.44 14.19 -29.40
C ASN A 166 21.50 14.35 -30.61
N ARG A 167 20.18 14.28 -30.38
CA ARG A 167 19.17 14.49 -31.41
C ARG A 167 18.97 15.96 -31.76
#